data_AF-A0A7C1QWQ5-F1
#
_entry.id   AF-A0A7C1QWQ5-F1
#
_cell.length_a   1.000
_cell.length_b   1.000
_cell.length_c   1.000
_cell.angle_alpha   90.00
_cell.angle_beta   90.00
_cell.angle_gamma   90.00
#
_symmetry.space_group_name_H-M   'P 1'
#
loop_
_entity.id
_entity.type
_entity.pdbx_description
1 polymer ?
#
loop_
_entity_poly.entity_id
_entity_poly.type
_entity_poly.pdbx_seq_one_letter_code
_entity_poly.pdbx_strand_id
1 'polypeptide(L)'
;HIRSETGFLLSAVNPSEGIGIEVSQEMVDIARERYPQFQFIRSDPEELSMKKKFDYILFSHISDTIDVINAFRHLKNLLEPHTRLIIYTYNHLWQPIIK
;
A
#
# COMPACT_ATOMS: atom_id res chain seq x y z
N HIS A 1 2.78 -0.88 2.72
CA HIS A 1 1.49 -0.23 2.44
C HIS A 1 1.48 0.15 0.97
N ILE A 2 0.71 -0.58 0.16
CA ILE A 2 0.57 -0.39 -1.28
C ILE A 2 -0.51 0.66 -1.53
N ARG A 3 -0.25 1.62 -2.44
CA ARG A 3 -1.02 2.86 -2.63
C ARG A 3 -1.08 3.64 -1.33
N SER A 4 0.10 4.00 -0.81
CA SER A 4 0.24 4.60 0.52
C SER A 4 -0.15 6.07 0.61
N GLU A 5 -0.44 6.71 -0.51
CA GLU A 5 -0.69 8.15 -0.61
C GLU A 5 0.43 8.94 0.09
N THR A 6 0.05 9.91 0.94
CA THR A 6 0.99 10.71 1.74
C THR A 6 1.47 10.01 3.02
N GLY A 7 1.21 8.71 3.19
CA GLY A 7 1.75 7.89 4.28
C GLY A 7 0.95 7.86 5.59
N PHE A 8 -0.19 8.56 5.67
CA PHE A 8 -0.98 8.68 6.91
C PHE A 8 -1.33 7.33 7.53
N LEU A 9 -1.97 6.42 6.78
CA LEU A 9 -2.39 5.13 7.33
C LEU A 9 -1.21 4.25 7.73
N LEU A 10 -0.08 4.33 7.01
CA LEU A 10 1.15 3.63 7.40
C LEU A 10 1.65 4.11 8.76
N SER A 11 1.61 5.42 9.01
CA SER A 11 1.95 5.97 10.32
C SER A 11 0.94 5.63 11.41
N ALA A 12 -0.36 5.65 11.08
CA ALA A 12 -1.43 5.42 12.05
C ALA A 12 -1.40 3.99 12.62
N VAL A 13 -1.00 3.00 11.82
CA VAL A 13 -0.84 1.60 12.29
C VAL A 13 0.47 1.36 13.03
N ASN A 14 1.34 2.39 13.12
CA ASN A 14 2.59 2.42 13.89
C ASN A 14 3.41 1.11 13.81
N PRO A 15 3.82 0.67 12.61
CA PRO A 15 4.60 -0.56 12.47
C PRO A 15 6.02 -0.34 12.98
N SER A 16 6.68 -1.42 13.43
CA SER A 16 8.09 -1.39 13.80
C SER A 16 8.99 -1.00 12.63
N GLU A 17 8.66 -1.48 11.43
CA GLU A 17 9.29 -1.09 10.16
C GLU A 17 8.20 -0.88 9.10
N GLY A 18 8.24 0.26 8.40
CA GLY A 18 7.22 0.65 7.44
C GLY A 18 7.80 1.01 6.07
N ILE A 19 7.20 0.45 5.02
CA ILE A 19 7.45 0.85 3.62
C ILE A 19 6.13 1.23 2.95
N GLY A 20 6.05 2.45 2.44
CA GLY A 20 4.96 2.95 1.59
C GLY A 20 5.32 2.85 0.10
N ILE A 21 4.41 2.33 -0.70
CA ILE A 21 4.54 2.24 -2.17
C ILE A 21 3.46 3.11 -2.78
N GLU A 22 3.84 4.03 -3.66
CA GLU A 22 2.91 4.95 -4.31
C GLU A 22 3.35 5.23 -5.77
N VAL A 23 2.42 5.49 -6.69
CA VAL A 23 2.74 5.73 -8.11
C VAL A 23 3.08 7.20 -8.39
N SER A 24 2.48 8.13 -7.64
CA SER A 24 2.77 9.57 -7.71
C SER A 24 4.06 9.91 -6.96
N GLN A 25 4.99 10.58 -7.66
CA GLN A 25 6.22 11.06 -7.03
C GLN A 25 5.93 12.16 -6.00
N GLU A 26 4.96 13.02 -6.30
CA GLU A 26 4.54 14.13 -5.46
C GLU A 26 4.03 13.62 -4.11
N MET A 27 3.21 12.57 -4.10
CA MET A 27 2.75 11.93 -2.87
C MET A 27 3.89 11.30 -2.08
N VAL A 28 4.83 10.63 -2.75
CA VAL A 28 6.03 10.06 -2.13
C VAL A 28 6.86 11.13 -1.44
N ASP A 29 7.07 12.27 -2.08
CA ASP A 29 7.87 13.37 -1.54
C ASP A 29 7.21 13.97 -0.29
N ILE A 30 5.89 14.21 -0.34
CA ILE A 30 5.11 14.63 0.83
C ILE A 30 5.19 13.59 1.96
N ALA A 31 5.11 12.30 1.63
CA ALA A 31 5.15 11.25 2.63
C ALA A 31 6.51 11.16 3.34
N ARG A 32 7.61 11.35 2.59
CA ARG A 32 8.98 11.39 3.14
C ARG A 32 9.20 12.58 4.05
N GLU A 33 8.64 13.74 3.70
CA GLU A 33 8.72 14.95 4.55
C GLU A 33 7.92 14.76 5.84
N ARG A 34 6.70 14.22 5.76
CA ARG A 34 5.81 14.04 6.92
C ARG A 34 6.21 12.90 7.84
N TYR A 35 6.74 11.81 7.28
CA TYR A 35 7.04 10.59 8.01
C TYR A 35 8.45 10.07 7.71
N PRO A 36 9.50 10.83 8.05
CA PRO A 36 10.89 10.51 7.69
C PRO A 36 11.41 9.20 8.33
N GLN A 37 10.70 8.66 9.33
CA GLN A 37 11.01 7.37 9.95
C GLN A 37 10.66 6.16 9.07
N PHE A 38 9.85 6.33 8.02
CA PHE A 38 9.46 5.26 7.10
C PHE A 38 10.14 5.43 5.74
N GLN A 39 10.21 4.32 4.99
CA GLN A 39 10.67 4.35 3.62
C GLN A 39 9.48 4.53 2.68
N PHE A 40 9.62 5.39 1.68
CA PHE A 40 8.64 5.54 0.61
C PHE A 40 9.30 5.34 -0.75
N ILE A 41 8.68 4.50 -1.58
CA ILE A 41 9.20 4.11 -2.89
C ILE A 41 8.13 4.44 -3.93
N ARG A 42 8.55 5.13 -4.99
CA ARG A 42 7.70 5.31 -6.15
C ARG A 42 7.69 4.02 -6.97
N SER A 43 6.54 3.38 -7.10
CA SER A 43 6.36 2.18 -7.94
C SER A 43 4.89 1.96 -8.24
N ASP A 44 4.60 1.46 -9.43
CA ASP A 44 3.31 0.83 -9.70
C ASP A 44 3.25 -0.53 -8.96
N PRO A 45 2.14 -0.89 -8.29
CA PRO A 45 1.93 -2.23 -7.74
C PRO A 45 2.10 -3.36 -8.77
N GLU A 46 1.82 -3.11 -10.04
CA GLU A 46 1.90 -4.06 -11.15
C GLU A 46 3.34 -4.32 -11.63
N GLU A 47 4.29 -3.48 -11.24
CA GLU A 47 5.72 -3.57 -11.58
C GLU A 47 6.59 -3.76 -10.33
N LEU A 48 5.94 -3.96 -9.16
CA LEU A 48 6.63 -3.97 -7.88
C LEU A 48 7.60 -5.14 -7.79
N SER A 49 8.90 -4.81 -7.72
CA SER A 49 9.98 -5.77 -7.59
C SER A 49 10.77 -5.50 -6.31
N MET A 50 10.56 -6.35 -5.30
CA MET A 50 11.26 -6.29 -4.03
C MET A 50 11.56 -7.70 -3.52
N LYS A 51 12.66 -7.86 -2.79
CA LYS A 51 13.07 -9.12 -2.17
C LYS A 51 12.72 -9.19 -0.67
N LYS A 52 12.25 -8.08 -0.09
CA LYS A 52 11.88 -8.02 1.33
C LYS A 52 10.54 -8.71 1.55
N LYS A 53 10.43 -9.39 2.68
CA LYS A 53 9.25 -10.12 3.16
C LYS A 53 8.57 -9.34 4.27
N PHE A 54 7.24 -9.46 4.38
CA PHE A 54 6.47 -8.66 5.33
C PHE A 54 5.49 -9.51 6.12
N ASP A 55 5.32 -9.24 7.42
CA ASP A 55 4.28 -9.87 8.23
C ASP A 55 2.88 -9.34 7.87
N TYR A 56 2.81 -8.09 7.44
CA TYR A 56 1.57 -7.41 7.04
C TYR A 56 1.77 -6.63 5.75
N ILE A 57 0.81 -6.77 4.83
CA ILE A 57 0.71 -5.94 3.64
C ILE A 57 -0.66 -5.29 3.65
N LEU A 58 -0.70 -3.96 3.76
CA LEU A 58 -1.91 -3.18 3.51
C LEU A 58 -1.96 -2.82 2.03
N PHE A 59 -3.08 -3.04 1.37
CA PHE A 59 -3.33 -2.62 -0.01
C PHE A 59 -4.60 -1.76 -0.05
N SER A 60 -4.40 -0.46 -0.22
CA SER A 60 -5.47 0.53 -0.29
C SER A 60 -5.85 0.81 -1.74
N HIS A 61 -7.08 1.28 -1.98
CA HIS A 61 -7.52 1.74 -3.32
C HIS A 61 -7.29 0.73 -4.45
N ILE A 62 -7.54 -0.55 -4.17
CA ILE A 62 -7.31 -1.64 -5.15
C ILE A 62 -8.13 -1.47 -6.44
N SER A 63 -9.25 -0.73 -6.39
CA SER A 63 -10.05 -0.35 -7.55
C SER A 63 -9.30 0.51 -8.57
N ASP A 64 -8.25 1.20 -8.13
CA ASP A 64 -7.49 2.15 -8.93
C ASP A 64 -6.24 1.49 -9.54
N THR A 65 -6.10 0.17 -9.38
CA THR A 65 -5.12 -0.69 -10.04
C THR A 65 -5.75 -1.26 -11.30
N ILE A 66 -5.03 -1.20 -12.44
CA ILE A 66 -5.55 -1.58 -13.75
C ILE A 66 -5.62 -3.10 -13.86
N ASP A 67 -4.52 -3.79 -13.56
CA ASP A 67 -4.44 -5.25 -13.48
C ASP A 67 -4.17 -5.70 -12.04
N VAL A 68 -5.25 -5.78 -11.26
CA VAL A 68 -5.22 -6.26 -9.88
C VAL A 68 -4.64 -7.68 -9.77
N ILE A 69 -4.87 -8.54 -10.76
CA ILE A 69 -4.35 -9.90 -10.74
C ILE A 69 -2.83 -9.89 -10.89
N ASN A 70 -2.30 -9.06 -11.81
CA ASN A 70 -0.86 -8.89 -11.97
C ASN A 70 -0.22 -8.27 -10.73
N ALA A 71 -0.86 -7.28 -10.09
CA ALA A 71 -0.40 -6.75 -8.82
C ALA A 71 -0.30 -7.85 -7.74
N PHE A 72 -1.30 -8.72 -7.62
CA PHE A 72 -1.23 -9.86 -6.68
C PHE A 72 -0.12 -10.86 -7.01
N ARG A 73 0.18 -11.10 -8.29
CA ARG A 73 1.32 -11.96 -8.69
C ARG A 73 2.65 -11.38 -8.19
N HIS A 74 2.85 -10.07 -8.31
CA HIS A 74 4.04 -9.40 -7.80
C HIS A 74 4.09 -9.41 -6.26
N LEU A 75 2.95 -9.15 -5.61
CA LEU A 75 2.86 -9.19 -4.15
C LEU A 75 3.19 -10.56 -3.56
N LYS A 76 2.91 -11.66 -4.27
CA LYS A 76 3.26 -13.02 -3.84
C LYS A 76 4.74 -13.16 -3.48
N ASN A 77 5.63 -12.43 -4.16
CA ASN A 77 7.07 -12.46 -3.87
C ASN A 77 7.43 -11.81 -2.52
N LEU A 78 6.52 -11.04 -1.93
CA LEU A 78 6.69 -10.33 -0.67
C LEU A 78 6.07 -11.06 0.53
N LEU A 79 5.38 -12.18 0.29
CA LEU A 79 4.69 -12.96 1.31
C LEU A 79 5.58 -14.05 1.92
N GLU A 80 5.30 -14.33 3.18
CA GLU A 80 5.63 -15.52 3.97
C GLU A 80 4.31 -16.26 4.33
N PRO A 81 4.36 -17.53 4.76
CA PRO A 81 3.15 -18.28 5.13
C PRO A 81 2.27 -17.60 6.19
N HIS A 82 2.86 -16.78 7.06
CA HIS A 82 2.15 -16.04 8.11
C HIS A 82 1.73 -14.62 7.68
N THR A 83 2.11 -14.16 6.49
CA THR A 83 1.80 -12.81 6.03
C THR A 83 0.30 -12.60 5.93
N ARG A 84 -0.17 -11.48 6.49
CA ARG A 84 -1.56 -11.04 6.39
C ARG A 84 -1.69 -9.94 5.35
N LEU A 85 -2.42 -10.22 4.28
CA LEU A 85 -2.82 -9.23 3.28
C LEU A 85 -4.14 -8.59 3.70
N ILE A 86 -4.10 -7.30 4.00
CA ILE A 86 -5.26 -6.50 4.41
C ILE A 86 -5.62 -5.60 3.24
N ILE A 87 -6.79 -5.81 2.66
CA ILE A 87 -7.32 -4.98 1.58
C ILE A 87 -8.33 -4.01 2.18
N TYR A 88 -8.06 -2.72 2.02
CA TYR A 88 -8.95 -1.65 2.47
C TYR A 88 -9.42 -0.85 1.26
N THR A 89 -10.72 -0.80 1.05
CA THR A 89 -11.31 -0.08 -0.08
C THR A 89 -12.64 0.54 0.31
N TYR A 90 -12.96 1.65 -0.35
CA TYR A 90 -14.28 2.24 -0.26
C TYR A 90 -15.29 1.37 -1.01
N ASN A 91 -16.37 0.99 -0.34
CA ASN A 91 -17.44 0.23 -0.96
C ASN A 91 -18.60 1.18 -1.33
N HIS A 92 -18.73 1.45 -2.62
CA HIS A 92 -19.76 2.34 -3.18
C HIS A 92 -21.19 1.92 -2.85
N LEU A 93 -21.44 0.64 -2.54
CA LEU A 93 -22.77 0.15 -2.17
C LEU A 93 -23.29 0.77 -0.86
N TRP A 94 -22.41 1.35 -0.04
CA TRP A 94 -22.80 2.04 1.20
C TRP A 94 -23.19 3.51 1.00
N GLN A 95 -22.94 4.10 -0.18
CA GLN A 95 -23.30 5.50 -0.47
C GLN A 95 -24.77 5.86 -0.18
N PRO A 96 -25.76 4.99 -0.46
CA PRO A 96 -27.16 5.32 -0.16
C PRO A 96 -27.47 5.38 1.34
N ILE A 97 -26.68 4.71 2.18
CA ILE A 97 -26.92 4.53 3.63
C ILE A 97 -26.15 5.57 4.45
N ILE A 98 -24.96 5.98 3.98
CA ILE A 98 -24.06 6.89 4.67
C ILE A 98 -24.05 8.22 3.90
N LYS A 99 -24.71 9.23 4.44
CA LYS A 99 -24.72 10.61 3.93
C LYS A 99 -24.02 11.54 4.91
#